data_AF-F7QJ31-F1
#
_entry.id   AF-F7QJ31-F1
#
_cell.length_a   1.000
_cell.length_b   1.000
_cell.length_c   1.000
_cell.angle_alpha   90.00
_cell.angle_beta   90.00
_cell.angle_gamma   90.00
#
_symmetry.space_group_name_H-M   'P 1'
#
loop_
_entity.id
_entity.type
_entity.pdbx_description
1 polymer ?
#
loop_
_entity_poly.entity_id
_entity_poly.type
_entity_poly.pdbx_seq_one_letter_code
_entity_poly.pdbx_strand_id
1 'polypeptide(L)'
;MDVRVGGHFQINFNTDDGQSHQVGGKYLEVTPYQRLVFSWAWHSTPERISQVTVVLREEGDITLLTLTHDKFFDEAARDGHKRGWTGTLDKLEKFFA
;
A
#
# COMPACT_ATOMS: atom_id res chain seq x y z
N MET A 1 -7.02 -11.11 5.67
CA MET A 1 -5.75 -10.49 6.11
C MET A 1 -5.53 -10.80 7.59
N ASP A 2 -4.29 -10.90 8.04
CA ASP A 2 -3.89 -11.14 9.44
C ASP A 2 -3.14 -9.90 9.97
N VAL A 3 -3.87 -8.91 10.51
CA VAL A 3 -3.32 -7.56 10.82
C VAL A 3 -2.62 -7.55 12.18
N ARG A 4 -1.43 -8.14 12.21
CA ARG A 4 -0.50 -8.13 13.36
C ARG A 4 0.91 -8.20 12.83
N VAL A 5 1.90 -7.82 13.64
CA VAL A 5 3.32 -7.97 13.27
C VAL A 5 3.61 -9.43 12.88
N GLY A 6 4.19 -9.64 11.70
CA GLY A 6 4.46 -10.94 11.09
C GLY A 6 3.28 -11.59 10.35
N GLY A 7 2.07 -11.05 10.49
CA GLY A 7 0.88 -11.49 9.76
C GLY A 7 0.95 -11.14 8.28
N HIS A 8 0.21 -11.89 7.45
CA HIS A 8 0.28 -11.78 5.99
C HIS A 8 -1.00 -11.16 5.41
N PHE A 9 -0.84 -10.52 4.26
CA PHE A 9 -1.97 -10.05 3.45
C PHE A 9 -1.78 -10.45 1.98
N GLN A 10 -2.91 -10.53 1.29
CA GLN A 10 -2.98 -10.73 -0.15
C GLN A 10 -4.13 -9.87 -0.68
N ILE A 11 -3.88 -9.22 -1.81
CA ILE A 11 -4.86 -8.42 -2.54
C ILE A 11 -4.86 -8.93 -3.97
N ASN A 12 -6.05 -9.29 -4.45
CA ASN A 12 -6.30 -9.62 -5.86
C ASN A 12 -7.18 -8.52 -6.43
N PHE A 13 -6.86 -8.00 -7.61
CA PHE A 13 -7.70 -7.04 -8.30
C PHE A 13 -7.59 -7.21 -9.80
N ASN A 14 -8.63 -6.79 -10.51
CA ASN A 14 -8.65 -6.77 -11.96
C ASN A 14 -8.55 -5.33 -12.44
N THR A 15 -7.86 -5.13 -13.55
CA THR A 15 -7.80 -3.86 -14.27
C THR A 15 -8.83 -3.87 -15.41
N ASP A 16 -9.20 -2.69 -15.89
CA ASP A 16 -10.24 -2.51 -16.90
C ASP A 16 -9.90 -3.16 -18.25
N ASP A 17 -8.62 -3.47 -18.48
CA ASP A 17 -8.12 -4.23 -19.62
C ASP A 17 -8.31 -5.77 -19.48
N GLY A 18 -8.93 -6.21 -18.39
CA GLY A 18 -9.22 -7.62 -18.10
C GLY A 18 -8.05 -8.38 -17.49
N GLN A 19 -6.92 -7.72 -17.20
CA GLN A 19 -5.82 -8.38 -16.49
C GLN A 19 -6.13 -8.53 -15.00
N SER A 20 -5.66 -9.65 -14.43
CA SER A 20 -5.73 -9.89 -12.99
C SER A 20 -4.34 -9.74 -12.38
N HIS A 21 -4.28 -8.98 -11.30
CA HIS A 21 -3.05 -8.74 -10.55
C HIS A 21 -3.22 -9.24 -9.12
N GLN A 22 -2.17 -9.87 -8.62
CA GLN A 22 -2.07 -10.34 -7.26
C GLN A 22 -0.82 -9.73 -6.62
N VAL A 23 -1.01 -9.20 -5.43
CA VAL A 23 0.05 -8.64 -4.59
C VAL A 23 -0.11 -9.14 -3.16
N GLY A 24 1.01 -9.27 -2.46
CA GLY A 24 0.99 -9.65 -1.05
C GLY A 24 2.20 -9.15 -0.29
N GLY A 25 2.19 -9.44 1.00
CA GLY A 25 3.27 -9.08 1.88
C GLY A 25 3.00 -9.40 3.34
N LYS A 26 3.89 -8.92 4.20
CA LYS A 26 3.84 -9.11 5.65
C LYS A 26 3.76 -7.76 6.35
N TYR A 27 2.98 -7.69 7.42
CA TYR A 27 3.01 -6.53 8.31
C TYR A 27 4.29 -6.55 9.15
N LEU A 28 5.06 -5.48 9.07
CA LEU A 28 6.33 -5.30 9.77
C LEU A 28 6.12 -4.50 11.06
N GLU A 29 5.24 -3.51 11.03
CA GLU A 29 4.83 -2.72 12.20
C GLU A 29 3.31 -2.49 12.15
N VAL A 30 2.64 -2.59 13.30
CA VAL A 30 1.22 -2.32 13.46
C VAL A 30 1.02 -1.52 14.74
N THR A 31 0.82 -0.21 14.61
CA THR A 31 0.41 0.66 15.70
C THR A 31 -1.00 1.17 15.38
N PRO A 32 -2.04 0.68 16.08
CA PRO A 32 -3.43 1.05 15.82
C PRO A 32 -3.60 2.56 15.69
N TYR A 33 -4.32 2.98 14.65
CA TYR A 33 -4.69 4.37 14.35
C TYR A 33 -3.54 5.36 14.12
N GLN A 34 -2.29 4.91 14.08
CA GLN A 34 -1.13 5.80 13.96
C GLN A 34 -0.16 5.40 12.85
N ARG A 35 0.19 4.11 12.76
CA ARG A 35 1.26 3.67 11.86
C ARG A 35 1.09 2.23 11.42
N LEU A 36 1.29 2.00 10.14
CA LEU A 36 1.28 0.67 9.53
C LEU A 36 2.46 0.56 8.57
N VAL A 37 3.32 -0.44 8.77
CA VAL A 37 4.43 -0.73 7.86
C VAL A 37 4.28 -2.15 7.36
N PHE A 38 4.39 -2.36 6.05
CA PHE A 38 4.26 -3.67 5.43
C PHE A 38 5.14 -3.82 4.20
N SER A 39 5.58 -5.05 3.95
CA SER A 39 6.27 -5.38 2.69
C SER A 39 5.27 -5.45 1.54
N TRP A 40 5.75 -5.29 0.32
CA TRP A 40 4.94 -5.35 -0.89
C TRP A 40 5.69 -6.09 -1.99
N ALA A 41 5.08 -7.11 -2.57
CA ALA A 41 5.63 -7.81 -3.72
C ALA A 41 4.50 -8.34 -4.61
N TRP A 42 4.66 -8.14 -5.92
CA TRP A 42 3.77 -8.74 -6.91
C TRP A 42 4.00 -10.25 -6.96
N HIS A 43 2.94 -11.02 -7.16
CA HIS A 43 3.06 -12.47 -7.29
C HIS A 43 3.90 -12.88 -8.52
N SER A 44 3.91 -12.05 -9.57
CA SER A 44 4.71 -12.27 -10.79
C SER A 44 6.20 -11.99 -10.62
N THR A 45 6.58 -11.21 -9.60
CA THR A 45 7.98 -10.84 -9.31
C THR A 45 8.21 -10.86 -7.78
N PRO A 46 8.10 -12.03 -7.14
CA PRO A 46 8.11 -12.16 -5.68
C PRO A 46 9.46 -11.75 -5.04
N GLU A 47 10.54 -11.72 -5.82
CA GLU A 47 11.86 -11.26 -5.40
C GLU A 47 11.97 -9.73 -5.29
N ARG A 48 11.06 -8.99 -5.94
CA ARG A 48 11.06 -7.52 -5.96
C ARG A 48 10.25 -6.96 -4.80
N ILE A 49 10.79 -7.14 -3.60
CA ILE A 49 10.14 -6.72 -2.35
C ILE A 49 10.41 -5.24 -2.08
N SER A 50 9.36 -4.43 -2.05
CA SER A 50 9.37 -3.04 -1.60
C SER A 50 8.67 -2.90 -0.24
N GLN A 51 8.63 -1.69 0.31
CA GLN A 51 8.00 -1.41 1.60
C GLN A 51 7.04 -0.23 1.51
N VAL A 52 5.86 -0.39 2.10
CA VAL A 52 4.86 0.66 2.25
C VAL A 52 4.76 1.04 3.73
N THR A 53 4.77 2.33 3.98
CA THR A 53 4.59 2.95 5.29
C THR A 53 3.41 3.90 5.21
N VAL A 54 2.41 3.67 6.05
CA VAL A 54 1.28 4.57 6.25
C VAL A 54 1.39 5.17 7.64
N VAL A 55 1.32 6.50 7.72
CA VAL A 55 1.26 7.24 8.97
C VAL A 55 -0.02 8.06 8.98
N LEU A 56 -0.77 7.95 10.06
CA LEU A 56 -1.96 8.74 10.34
C LEU A 56 -1.63 9.69 11.50
N ARG A 57 -1.91 10.97 11.31
CA ARG A 57 -1.79 11.98 12.36
C ARG A 57 -3.09 12.75 12.44
N GLU A 58 -3.54 12.98 13.67
CA GLU A 58 -4.64 13.91 13.94
C GLU A 58 -4.16 15.34 13.67
N GLU A 59 -4.99 16.12 12.99
CA GLU A 59 -4.72 17.53 12.69
C GLU A 59 -6.03 18.32 12.85
N GLY A 60 -6.40 18.59 14.11
CA GLY A 60 -7.72 19.15 14.44
C GLY A 60 -8.82 18.13 14.15
N ASP A 61 -9.82 18.54 13.36
CA ASP A 61 -10.97 17.68 12.98
C ASP A 61 -10.68 16.80 11.75
N ILE A 62 -9.46 16.83 11.21
CA ILE A 62 -9.04 16.02 10.05
C ILE A 62 -7.94 15.03 10.44
N THR A 63 -7.72 14.04 9.57
CA THR A 63 -6.59 13.11 9.66
C THR A 63 -5.64 13.33 8.49
N LEU A 64 -4.40 13.68 8.80
CA LEU A 64 -3.32 13.71 7.83
C LEU A 64 -2.78 12.30 7.59
N LEU A 65 -3.06 11.76 6.40
CA LEU A 65 -2.49 10.50 5.92
C LEU A 65 -1.21 10.77 5.12
N THR A 66 -0.10 10.20 5.57
CA THR A 66 1.17 10.17 4.82
C THR A 66 1.46 8.73 4.37
N LEU A 67 1.53 8.50 3.06
CA LEU A 67 1.93 7.22 2.48
C LEU A 67 3.33 7.35 1.85
N THR A 68 4.25 6.52 2.31
CA THR A 68 5.60 6.39 1.72
C THR A 68 5.75 4.97 1.19
N HIS A 69 6.11 4.85 -0.09
CA HIS A 69 6.47 3.58 -0.71
C HIS A 69 7.93 3.69 -1.15
N ASP A 70 8.80 2.84 -0.61
CA ASP A 70 10.24 2.87 -0.87
C ASP A 70 10.82 1.45 -1.08
N LYS A 71 12.15 1.37 -1.22
CA LYS A 71 12.89 0.12 -1.51
C LYS A 71 12.46 -0.55 -2.82
N PHE A 72 12.13 0.25 -3.83
CA PHE A 72 11.81 -0.26 -5.16
C PHE A 72 13.03 -0.93 -5.80
N PHE A 73 12.74 -1.93 -6.64
CA PHE A 73 13.75 -2.58 -7.48
C PHE A 73 14.36 -1.62 -8.51
N ASP A 74 13.52 -0.78 -9.14
CA ASP A 74 13.93 0.20 -10.14
C ASP A 74 13.00 1.44 -10.15
N GLU A 75 13.38 2.47 -10.91
CA GLU A 75 12.60 3.71 -11.04
C GLU A 75 11.27 3.54 -11.78
N ALA A 76 11.21 2.60 -12.74
CA ALA A 76 9.99 2.31 -13.47
C ALA A 76 8.90 1.77 -12.53
N ALA A 77 9.28 0.89 -11.60
CA ALA A 77 8.41 0.40 -10.55
C ALA A 77 7.96 1.53 -9.62
N ARG A 78 8.87 2.43 -9.19
CA ARG A 78 8.53 3.63 -8.40
C ARG A 78 7.43 4.43 -9.08
N ASP A 79 7.62 4.75 -10.35
CA ASP A 79 6.70 5.63 -11.09
C ASP A 79 5.36 4.95 -11.38
N GLY A 80 5.37 3.64 -11.62
CA GLY A 80 4.14 2.83 -11.72
C GLY A 80 3.33 2.85 -10.43
N HIS A 81 3.98 2.59 -9.28
CA HIS A 81 3.30 2.62 -7.99
C HIS A 81 2.84 4.04 -7.61
N LYS A 82 3.58 5.09 -7.98
CA LYS A 82 3.14 6.47 -7.77
C LYS A 82 1.78 6.72 -8.45
N ARG A 83 1.64 6.36 -9.73
CA ARG A 83 0.37 6.49 -10.45
C ARG A 83 -0.75 5.69 -9.80
N GLY A 84 -0.48 4.43 -9.43
CA GLY A 84 -1.46 3.56 -8.77
C GLY A 84 -1.94 4.15 -7.44
N TRP A 85 -1.02 4.58 -6.57
CA TRP A 85 -1.35 5.17 -5.27
C TRP A 85 -2.12 6.48 -5.40
N THR A 86 -1.78 7.35 -6.34
CA THR A 86 -2.54 8.59 -6.58
C THR A 86 -4.01 8.27 -6.90
N GLY A 87 -4.27 7.37 -7.85
CA GLY A 87 -5.66 6.99 -8.18
C GLY A 87 -6.40 6.30 -7.02
N THR A 88 -5.70 5.55 -6.16
CA THR A 88 -6.29 4.98 -4.94
C THR A 88 -6.65 6.06 -3.92
N LEU A 89 -5.78 7.04 -3.69
CA LEU A 89 -6.01 8.13 -2.75
C LEU A 89 -7.13 9.06 -3.22
N ASP A 90 -7.25 9.34 -4.52
CA ASP A 90 -8.37 10.10 -5.08
C ASP A 90 -9.73 9.40 -4.83
N LYS A 91 -9.75 8.05 -4.90
CA LYS A 91 -10.95 7.26 -4.57
C LYS A 91 -11.24 7.26 -3.07
N LEU A 92 -10.20 7.24 -2.23
CA LEU A 92 -10.33 7.30 -0.78
C LEU A 92 -10.92 8.64 -0.33
N GLU A 93 -10.45 9.75 -0.91
CA GLU A 93 -11.01 11.08 -0.66
C GLU A 93 -12.51 11.11 -0.97
N LYS A 94 -12.91 10.63 -2.15
CA LYS A 94 -14.32 10.54 -2.56
C LYS A 94 -15.17 9.62 -1.68
N PHE A 95 -14.56 8.63 -1.03
CA PHE A 95 -15.27 7.72 -0.14
C PHE A 95 -15.64 8.38 1.20
N PHE A 96 -14.89 9.40 1.63
CA PHE A 96 -15.14 10.16 2.85
C PHE A 96 -15.85 11.51 2.61
N ALA A 97 -16.06 11.88 1.35
CA ALA A 97 -16.81 13.09 0.94
C ALA A 97 -18.33 12.85 1.00
#